data_AF-A0A1R3UJA2-F1
#
_entry.id   AF-A0A1R3UJA2-F1
#
_cell.length_a   1.000
_cell.length_b   1.000
_cell.length_c   1.000
_cell.angle_alpha   90.00
_cell.angle_beta   90.00
_cell.angle_gamma   90.00
#
_symmetry.space_group_name_H-M   'P 1'
#
loop_
_entity.id
_entity.type
_entity.pdbx_description
1 polymer ?
#
loop_
_entity_poly.entity_id
_entity_poly.type
_entity_poly.pdbx_seq_one_letter_code
_entity_poly.pdbx_strand_id
1 'polypeptide(L)'
;MNVHAHEPPDPVGIDVDRLAPERIDTVLTDVFGHGVRCRELDRALDGAPPGPQWLLAELGDGRVTGACPRGRWRRSDGDVADRWRILEVLVFAAHAQIRLGEGAGSGWIATDATGDHPEWLRPRDRSFLLQGWVGDEYRNSLGGEVPMTVTREPSGTEAVLPVPWTDFSGRLRPLSEPGRSALESTGTWLTVREYWAADPATGAVGVAFHRLTGMYAGTKPTGPEFEVGTGDRIEEH
;
A
#
# COMPACT_ATOMS: atom_id res chain seq x y z
N MET A 1 32.92 25.99 -4.97
CA MET A 1 32.58 24.87 -5.86
C MET A 1 31.23 24.36 -5.40
N ASN A 2 30.15 24.71 -6.12
CA ASN A 2 28.81 24.18 -5.87
C ASN A 2 28.78 22.73 -6.35
N VAL A 3 28.86 21.79 -5.43
CA VAL A 3 28.54 20.39 -5.72
C VAL A 3 27.03 20.29 -5.59
N HIS A 4 26.33 20.31 -6.73
CA HIS A 4 24.93 19.90 -6.79
C HIS A 4 24.85 18.43 -6.37
N ALA A 5 24.58 18.17 -5.10
CA ALA A 5 24.10 16.88 -4.64
C ALA A 5 22.60 17.04 -4.35
N HIS A 6 21.79 17.08 -5.40
CA HIS A 6 20.32 16.97 -5.30
C HIS A 6 19.91 15.50 -5.07
N GLU A 7 20.69 14.76 -4.29
CA GLU A 7 20.28 13.43 -3.87
C GLU A 7 19.39 13.63 -2.63
N PRO A 8 18.13 13.18 -2.67
CA PRO A 8 17.26 13.29 -1.51
C PRO A 8 17.88 12.52 -0.34
N PRO A 9 17.77 13.05 0.90
CA PRO A 9 18.32 12.37 2.06
C PRO A 9 17.65 11.01 2.28
N ASP A 10 18.41 10.06 2.83
CA ASP A 10 17.93 8.71 3.05
C ASP A 10 16.75 8.68 4.06
N PRO A 11 15.69 7.91 3.77
CA PRO A 11 14.59 7.72 4.69
C PRO A 11 15.05 7.02 5.98
N VAL A 12 14.58 7.50 7.12
CA VAL A 12 14.86 6.89 8.43
C VAL A 12 13.82 5.81 8.75
N GLY A 13 14.30 4.66 9.23
CA GLY A 13 13.47 3.57 9.72
C GLY A 13 13.04 2.56 8.66
N ILE A 14 13.67 2.56 7.49
CA ILE A 14 13.42 1.59 6.42
C ILE A 14 14.74 0.99 5.93
N ASP A 15 14.74 -0.32 5.73
CA ASP A 15 15.81 -1.03 5.03
C ASP A 15 15.32 -1.32 3.61
N VAL A 16 16.13 -0.97 2.61
CA VAL A 16 15.84 -1.19 1.19
C VAL A 16 16.98 -1.98 0.56
N ASP A 17 16.69 -3.24 0.26
CA ASP A 17 17.67 -4.16 -0.31
C ASP A 17 17.36 -4.47 -1.77
N ARG A 18 18.40 -4.41 -2.61
CA ARG A 18 18.29 -4.86 -3.99
C ARG A 18 18.08 -6.38 -4.04
N LEU A 19 17.11 -6.81 -4.85
CA LEU A 19 16.89 -8.22 -5.11
C LEU A 19 17.88 -8.75 -6.15
N ALA A 20 18.46 -9.91 -5.87
CA ALA A 20 19.20 -10.69 -6.85
C ALA A 20 18.25 -11.23 -7.94
N PRO A 21 18.72 -11.46 -9.19
CA PRO A 21 17.88 -11.94 -10.28
C PRO A 21 17.06 -13.19 -9.94
N GLU A 22 17.64 -14.13 -9.20
CA GLU A 22 16.98 -15.40 -8.83
C GLU A 22 15.81 -15.18 -7.86
N ARG A 23 15.91 -14.14 -7.03
CA ARG A 23 14.83 -13.74 -6.11
C ARG A 23 13.71 -13.05 -6.88
N ILE A 24 14.03 -12.25 -7.90
CA ILE A 24 13.04 -11.65 -8.81
C ILE A 24 12.26 -12.77 -9.52
N ASP A 25 12.96 -13.76 -10.06
CA ASP A 25 12.34 -14.90 -10.74
C ASP A 25 11.43 -15.70 -9.79
N THR A 26 11.83 -15.82 -8.52
CA THR A 26 11.00 -16.47 -7.49
C THR A 26 9.71 -15.68 -7.24
N VAL A 27 9.76 -14.35 -7.14
CA VAL A 27 8.56 -13.50 -6.99
C VAL A 27 7.61 -13.70 -8.16
N LEU A 28 8.14 -13.63 -9.39
CA LEU A 28 7.33 -13.79 -10.60
C LEU A 28 6.72 -15.19 -10.69
N THR A 29 7.52 -16.21 -10.39
CA THR A 29 7.08 -17.61 -10.39
C THR A 29 5.99 -17.85 -9.37
N ASP A 30 6.12 -17.34 -8.15
CA ASP A 30 5.10 -17.50 -7.11
C ASP A 30 3.80 -16.79 -7.50
N VAL A 31 3.88 -15.51 -7.85
CA VAL A 31 2.69 -14.66 -8.04
C VAL A 31 2.00 -14.92 -9.38
N PHE A 32 2.75 -14.96 -10.48
CA PHE A 32 2.21 -15.04 -11.84
C PHE A 32 2.26 -16.45 -12.44
N GLY A 33 3.27 -17.26 -12.08
CA GLY A 33 3.45 -18.60 -12.63
C GLY A 33 2.62 -19.67 -11.91
N HIS A 34 2.68 -19.71 -10.58
CA HIS A 34 2.03 -20.72 -9.75
C HIS A 34 0.78 -20.21 -9.04
N GLY A 35 0.59 -18.87 -8.95
CA GLY A 35 -0.52 -18.26 -8.23
C GLY A 35 -0.51 -18.61 -6.74
N VAL A 36 0.66 -18.74 -6.15
CA VAL A 36 0.89 -19.06 -4.73
C VAL A 36 1.47 -17.88 -3.97
N ARG A 37 1.28 -17.89 -2.65
CA ARG A 37 1.82 -16.85 -1.75
C ARG A 37 3.30 -16.57 -2.04
N CYS A 38 3.66 -15.30 -2.13
CA CYS A 38 5.01 -14.85 -2.43
C CYS A 38 5.93 -15.14 -1.25
N ARG A 39 6.82 -16.11 -1.40
CA ARG A 39 7.73 -16.54 -0.31
C ARG A 39 8.82 -15.52 -0.01
N GLU A 40 9.25 -14.75 -1.01
CA GLU A 40 10.26 -13.70 -0.83
C GLU A 40 9.77 -12.59 0.08
N LEU A 41 8.48 -12.27 0.03
CA LEU A 41 7.87 -11.29 0.90
C LEU A 41 7.79 -11.82 2.34
N ASP A 42 7.46 -13.10 2.51
CA ASP A 42 7.34 -13.72 3.84
C ASP A 42 8.69 -13.95 4.54
N ARG A 43 9.81 -13.96 3.82
CA ARG A 43 11.14 -14.03 4.45
C ARG A 43 11.40 -12.86 5.41
N ALA A 44 10.70 -11.75 5.24
CA ALA A 44 10.75 -10.60 6.12
C ALA A 44 9.82 -10.71 7.35
N LEU A 45 9.07 -11.81 7.50
CA LEU A 45 8.30 -12.07 8.72
C LEU A 45 9.26 -12.52 9.82
N ASP A 46 9.61 -11.61 10.72
CA ASP A 46 10.41 -11.90 11.91
C ASP A 46 9.58 -12.64 12.98
N GLY A 47 9.11 -13.85 12.64
CA GLY A 47 8.27 -14.69 13.52
C GLY A 47 6.80 -14.26 13.63
N ALA A 48 6.41 -13.13 13.02
CA ALA A 48 5.02 -12.68 12.98
C ALA A 48 4.13 -13.61 12.13
N PRO A 49 2.84 -13.81 12.49
CA PRO A 49 1.93 -14.59 11.68
C PRO A 49 1.71 -13.91 10.31
N PRO A 50 1.66 -14.68 9.21
CA PRO A 50 1.48 -14.13 7.88
C PRO A 50 0.09 -13.49 7.72
N GLY A 51 0.07 -12.20 7.40
CA GLY A 51 -1.13 -11.47 6.97
C GLY A 51 -1.43 -11.63 5.47
N PRO A 52 -2.47 -10.95 4.95
CA PRO A 52 -2.75 -10.92 3.52
C PRO A 52 -1.60 -10.27 2.74
N GLN A 53 -1.36 -10.75 1.53
CA GLN A 53 -0.50 -10.10 0.54
C GLN A 53 -1.37 -9.47 -0.56
N TRP A 54 -0.85 -8.42 -1.18
CA TRP A 54 -1.53 -7.63 -2.19
C TRP A 54 -0.63 -7.45 -3.41
N LEU A 55 -1.26 -7.34 -4.58
CA LEU A 55 -0.60 -7.18 -5.87
C LEU A 55 -1.16 -5.95 -6.56
N LEU A 56 -0.26 -5.10 -7.04
CA LEU A 56 -0.51 -4.06 -8.03
C LEU A 56 0.58 -4.17 -9.10
N ALA A 57 0.21 -4.42 -10.35
CA ALA A 57 1.15 -4.53 -11.44
C ALA A 57 0.68 -3.72 -12.65
N GLU A 58 1.59 -2.91 -13.18
CA GLU A 58 1.43 -2.20 -14.44
C GLU A 58 2.10 -3.02 -15.54
N LEU A 59 1.34 -3.32 -16.58
CA LEU A 59 1.79 -3.95 -17.80
C LEU A 59 1.63 -2.97 -18.97
N GLY A 60 2.37 -3.17 -20.06
CA GLY A 60 2.31 -2.30 -21.25
C GLY A 60 0.92 -2.20 -21.90
N ASP A 61 0.02 -3.11 -21.59
CA ASP A 61 -1.34 -3.20 -22.13
C ASP A 61 -2.44 -3.26 -21.05
N GLY A 62 -2.11 -3.03 -19.79
CA GLY A 62 -3.12 -3.00 -18.73
C GLY A 62 -2.57 -3.12 -17.32
N ARG A 63 -3.50 -3.33 -16.37
CA ARG A 63 -3.19 -3.46 -14.95
C ARG A 63 -3.65 -4.80 -14.42
N VAL A 64 -2.82 -5.39 -13.57
CA VAL A 64 -3.18 -6.59 -12.81
C VAL A 64 -3.17 -6.24 -11.34
N THR A 65 -4.25 -6.57 -10.65
CA THR A 65 -4.34 -6.47 -9.20
C THR A 65 -4.68 -7.82 -8.62
N GLY A 66 -4.45 -7.98 -7.32
CA GLY A 66 -4.83 -9.21 -6.67
C GLY A 66 -4.58 -9.21 -5.18
N ALA A 67 -5.06 -10.27 -4.54
CA ALA A 67 -4.78 -10.55 -3.14
C ALA A 67 -4.52 -12.03 -2.90
N CYS A 68 -3.68 -12.28 -1.91
CA CYS A 68 -3.43 -13.58 -1.34
C CYS A 68 -3.69 -13.50 0.16
N PRO A 69 -4.92 -13.79 0.64
CA PRO A 69 -5.25 -13.73 2.06
C PRO A 69 -4.56 -14.82 2.86
N ARG A 70 -4.23 -15.94 2.19
CA ARG A 70 -3.61 -17.13 2.75
C ARG A 70 -2.53 -17.65 1.81
N GLY A 71 -2.81 -18.73 1.08
CA GLY A 71 -1.81 -19.46 0.28
C GLY A 71 -1.94 -19.36 -1.24
N ARG A 72 -3.06 -18.83 -1.77
CA ARG A 72 -3.30 -18.71 -3.21
C ARG A 72 -3.70 -17.29 -3.58
N TRP A 73 -3.22 -16.84 -4.73
CA TRP A 73 -3.61 -15.55 -5.29
C TRP A 73 -4.96 -15.64 -5.98
N ARG A 74 -5.80 -14.64 -5.73
CA ARG A 74 -6.87 -14.25 -6.62
C ARG A 74 -6.41 -13.00 -7.36
N ARG A 75 -6.26 -13.09 -8.67
CA ARG A 75 -5.82 -11.98 -9.53
C ARG A 75 -6.97 -11.51 -10.42
N SER A 76 -6.86 -10.29 -10.90
CA SER A 76 -7.82 -9.69 -11.84
C SER A 76 -7.67 -10.23 -13.26
N ASP A 77 -6.49 -10.77 -13.59
CA ASP A 77 -6.24 -11.47 -14.84
C ASP A 77 -6.54 -12.98 -14.72
N GLY A 78 -7.01 -13.57 -15.82
CA GLY A 78 -7.38 -14.98 -15.88
C GLY A 78 -6.18 -15.93 -15.96
N ASP A 79 -5.08 -15.53 -16.62
CA ASP A 79 -3.74 -16.13 -16.48
C ASP A 79 -2.66 -15.41 -17.34
N VAL A 80 -1.41 -15.53 -16.88
CA VAL A 80 -0.11 -15.12 -17.50
C VAL A 80 0.19 -13.61 -17.67
N ALA A 81 1.15 -13.12 -16.89
CA ALA A 81 1.95 -11.95 -17.27
C ALA A 81 3.22 -12.40 -18.00
N ASP A 82 3.41 -11.94 -19.24
CA ASP A 82 4.70 -12.03 -19.92
C ASP A 82 5.66 -11.01 -19.29
N ARG A 83 6.88 -11.44 -18.95
CA ARG A 83 7.89 -10.60 -18.31
C ARG A 83 8.18 -9.33 -19.12
N TRP A 84 8.15 -9.42 -20.44
CA TRP A 84 8.40 -8.28 -21.34
C TRP A 84 7.31 -7.21 -21.30
N ARG A 85 6.12 -7.56 -20.81
CA ARG A 85 5.02 -6.61 -20.63
C ARG A 85 5.12 -5.85 -19.32
N ILE A 86 5.93 -6.30 -18.36
CA ILE A 86 6.02 -5.68 -17.05
C ILE A 86 6.62 -4.29 -17.17
N LEU A 87 5.87 -3.27 -16.76
CA LEU A 87 6.38 -1.94 -16.48
C LEU A 87 6.74 -1.80 -15.00
N GLU A 88 5.88 -2.32 -14.12
CA GLU A 88 6.10 -2.34 -12.68
C GLU A 88 5.30 -3.46 -11.99
N VAL A 89 5.88 -4.10 -10.98
CA VAL A 89 5.16 -5.00 -10.07
C VAL A 89 5.39 -4.57 -8.63
N LEU A 90 4.33 -4.39 -7.87
CA LEU A 90 4.32 -4.20 -6.44
C LEU A 90 3.64 -5.41 -5.77
N VAL A 91 4.39 -6.14 -4.97
CA VAL A 91 3.86 -7.20 -4.09
C VAL A 91 4.10 -6.77 -2.66
N PHE A 92 3.06 -6.62 -1.85
CA PHE A 92 3.20 -6.01 -0.53
C PHE A 92 2.30 -6.63 0.52
N ALA A 93 2.71 -6.45 1.76
CA ALA A 93 2.01 -6.86 2.97
C ALA A 93 2.35 -5.88 4.09
N ALA A 94 1.74 -6.04 5.26
CA ALA A 94 1.94 -5.15 6.40
C ALA A 94 3.43 -4.97 6.76
N HIS A 95 4.26 -6.02 6.61
CA HIS A 95 5.66 -6.05 7.03
C HIS A 95 6.68 -5.77 5.94
N ALA A 96 6.33 -5.91 4.65
CA ALA A 96 7.29 -5.70 3.55
C ALA A 96 6.62 -5.27 2.24
N GLN A 97 7.40 -4.68 1.34
CA GLN A 97 7.02 -4.41 -0.05
C GLN A 97 8.14 -4.80 -0.99
N ILE A 98 7.82 -5.56 -2.03
CA ILE A 98 8.68 -5.82 -3.18
C ILE A 98 8.23 -4.94 -4.33
N ARG A 99 9.19 -4.28 -4.99
CA ARG A 99 8.99 -3.55 -6.24
C ARG A 99 9.91 -4.11 -7.31
N LEU A 100 9.34 -4.51 -8.44
CA LEU A 100 10.07 -4.95 -9.63
C LEU A 100 9.86 -3.90 -10.72
N GLY A 101 10.95 -3.49 -11.38
CA GLY A 101 10.91 -2.51 -12.46
C GLY A 101 10.60 -3.14 -13.82
N GLU A 102 10.75 -2.33 -14.87
CA GLU A 102 10.48 -2.70 -16.26
C GLU A 102 11.21 -3.98 -16.68
N GLY A 103 10.49 -4.87 -17.38
CA GLY A 103 10.99 -6.18 -17.79
C GLY A 103 11.38 -7.08 -16.62
N ALA A 104 11.04 -6.71 -15.39
CA ALA A 104 11.61 -7.23 -14.16
C ALA A 104 13.16 -7.32 -14.22
N GLY A 105 13.81 -6.33 -14.83
CA GLY A 105 15.27 -6.27 -14.93
C GLY A 105 15.96 -5.84 -13.63
N SER A 106 15.22 -5.22 -12.72
CA SER A 106 15.65 -4.85 -11.38
C SER A 106 14.51 -4.97 -10.39
N GLY A 107 14.84 -5.06 -9.11
CA GLY A 107 13.86 -5.04 -8.05
C GLY A 107 14.49 -4.82 -6.69
N TRP A 108 13.68 -4.42 -5.74
CA TRP A 108 14.07 -4.23 -4.35
C TRP A 108 12.97 -4.71 -3.41
N ILE A 109 13.37 -5.03 -2.19
CA ILE A 109 12.47 -5.28 -1.07
C ILE A 109 12.71 -4.18 -0.03
N ALA A 110 11.61 -3.67 0.53
CA ALA A 110 11.62 -2.65 1.56
C ALA A 110 10.94 -3.20 2.82
N THR A 111 11.62 -3.09 3.96
CA THR A 111 11.17 -3.56 5.28
C THR A 111 11.40 -2.47 6.34
N ASP A 112 10.69 -2.56 7.46
CA ASP A 112 11.00 -1.69 8.59
C ASP A 112 12.41 -1.98 9.13
N ALA A 113 13.21 -0.93 9.30
CA ALA A 113 14.52 -1.07 9.92
C ALA A 113 14.37 -1.28 11.43
N THR A 114 15.28 -2.06 12.00
CA THR A 114 15.34 -2.24 13.46
C THR A 114 16.10 -1.08 14.12
N GLY A 115 15.64 -0.63 15.28
CA GLY A 115 16.34 0.35 16.11
C GLY A 115 15.51 1.55 16.49
N ASP A 116 16.07 2.39 17.36
CA ASP A 116 15.40 3.61 17.79
C ASP A 116 15.58 4.73 16.78
N HIS A 117 14.52 5.52 16.59
CA HIS A 117 14.53 6.70 15.74
C HIS A 117 14.07 7.93 16.53
N PRO A 118 14.62 9.13 16.22
CA PRO A 118 14.12 10.38 16.75
C PRO A 118 12.61 10.49 16.51
N GLU A 119 11.86 10.95 17.52
CA GLU A 119 10.39 10.97 17.48
C GLU A 119 9.82 11.65 16.23
N TRP A 120 10.46 12.75 15.80
CA TRP A 120 10.03 13.51 14.63
C TRP A 120 10.30 12.78 13.29
N LEU A 121 11.18 11.78 13.25
CA LEU A 121 11.50 10.96 12.08
C LEU A 121 10.95 9.52 12.16
N ARG A 122 10.24 9.17 13.23
CA ARG A 122 9.64 7.84 13.35
C ARG A 122 8.67 7.56 12.19
N PRO A 123 8.68 6.34 11.61
CA PRO A 123 7.72 5.97 10.59
C PRO A 123 6.28 6.11 11.08
N ARG A 124 5.37 6.51 10.19
CA ARG A 124 3.95 6.76 10.53
C ARG A 124 3.03 6.02 9.59
N ASP A 125 2.03 5.34 10.14
CA ASP A 125 0.99 4.73 9.31
C ASP A 125 0.02 5.80 8.81
N ARG A 126 -0.35 5.68 7.54
CA ARG A 126 -1.33 6.51 6.84
C ARG A 126 -2.27 5.66 6.00
N SER A 127 -3.38 6.25 5.63
CA SER A 127 -4.35 5.68 4.72
C SER A 127 -4.78 6.74 3.74
N PHE A 128 -4.66 6.42 2.46
CA PHE A 128 -5.15 7.25 1.37
C PHE A 128 -6.51 6.72 0.92
N LEU A 129 -7.50 7.60 0.90
CA LEU A 129 -8.81 7.30 0.37
C LEU A 129 -8.67 7.04 -1.14
N LEU A 130 -9.11 5.88 -1.59
CA LEU A 130 -9.26 5.61 -3.00
C LEU A 130 -10.56 6.25 -3.47
N GLN A 131 -10.45 7.17 -4.42
CA GLN A 131 -11.58 7.80 -5.06
C GLN A 131 -11.86 7.11 -6.39
N GLY A 132 -13.13 6.89 -6.64
CA GLY A 132 -13.67 6.31 -7.86
C GLY A 132 -15.09 6.82 -8.03
N TRP A 133 -15.71 6.48 -9.15
CA TRP A 133 -17.09 6.90 -9.41
C TRP A 133 -18.03 6.22 -8.41
N VAL A 134 -18.85 7.06 -7.76
CA VAL A 134 -19.85 6.63 -6.75
C VAL A 134 -21.10 6.16 -7.48
N GLY A 135 -21.65 5.04 -7.05
CA GLY A 135 -22.88 4.46 -7.60
C GLY A 135 -22.69 3.01 -8.02
N ASP A 136 -23.77 2.22 -7.90
CA ASP A 136 -23.74 0.79 -8.19
C ASP A 136 -23.53 0.50 -9.69
N GLU A 137 -23.83 1.45 -10.58
CA GLU A 137 -23.60 1.33 -12.02
C GLU A 137 -22.11 1.38 -12.41
N TYR A 138 -21.25 1.93 -11.56
CA TYR A 138 -19.81 2.07 -11.82
C TYR A 138 -18.97 0.96 -11.20
N ARG A 139 -19.59 0.09 -10.39
CA ARG A 139 -18.90 -0.98 -9.67
C ARG A 139 -19.60 -2.32 -9.83
N ASN A 140 -18.80 -3.38 -9.91
CA ASN A 140 -19.30 -4.74 -9.79
C ASN A 140 -18.45 -5.51 -8.78
N SER A 141 -19.08 -6.00 -7.71
CA SER A 141 -18.42 -6.89 -6.76
C SER A 141 -18.54 -8.34 -7.23
N LEU A 142 -17.39 -8.97 -7.46
CA LEU A 142 -17.27 -10.39 -7.80
C LEU A 142 -17.15 -11.19 -6.50
N GLY A 143 -18.11 -12.09 -6.25
CA GLY A 143 -18.10 -12.97 -5.07
C GLY A 143 -16.89 -13.90 -5.00
N GLY A 144 -16.59 -14.45 -3.81
CA GLY A 144 -15.52 -15.42 -3.55
C GLY A 144 -14.78 -15.17 -2.22
N GLU A 145 -13.73 -15.95 -1.93
CA GLU A 145 -12.98 -15.87 -0.66
C GLU A 145 -12.29 -14.50 -0.47
N VAL A 146 -11.83 -13.90 -1.56
CA VAL A 146 -11.38 -12.50 -1.58
C VAL A 146 -12.32 -11.70 -2.48
N PRO A 147 -13.14 -10.77 -1.97
CA PRO A 147 -13.99 -9.96 -2.83
C PRO A 147 -13.13 -9.14 -3.80
N MET A 148 -13.44 -9.22 -5.09
CA MET A 148 -12.85 -8.34 -6.10
C MET A 148 -13.90 -7.32 -6.50
N THR A 149 -13.55 -6.05 -6.59
CA THR A 149 -14.43 -5.02 -7.13
C THR A 149 -13.86 -4.45 -8.41
N VAL A 150 -14.61 -4.54 -9.49
CA VAL A 150 -14.31 -3.85 -10.74
C VAL A 150 -14.89 -2.44 -10.64
N THR A 151 -14.06 -1.42 -10.81
CA THR A 151 -14.45 -0.01 -10.93
C THR A 151 -14.04 0.49 -12.33
N ARG A 152 -14.80 1.43 -12.89
CA ARG A 152 -14.49 2.04 -14.19
C ARG A 152 -13.99 3.46 -14.03
N GLU A 153 -12.83 3.76 -14.61
CA GLU A 153 -12.28 5.11 -14.73
C GLU A 153 -12.93 5.90 -15.88
N PRO A 154 -12.85 7.24 -15.89
CA PRO A 154 -13.39 8.06 -16.98
C PRO A 154 -12.77 7.75 -18.35
N SER A 155 -11.54 7.23 -18.37
CA SER A 155 -10.85 6.76 -19.58
C SER A 155 -11.46 5.48 -20.17
N GLY A 156 -12.41 4.84 -19.48
CA GLY A 156 -12.93 3.51 -19.80
C GLY A 156 -12.05 2.38 -19.28
N THR A 157 -10.94 2.68 -18.61
CA THR A 157 -10.07 1.67 -17.98
C THR A 157 -10.78 1.06 -16.78
N GLU A 158 -10.83 -0.27 -16.72
CA GLU A 158 -11.30 -0.98 -15.54
C GLU A 158 -10.15 -1.14 -14.55
N ALA A 159 -10.36 -0.69 -13.31
CA ALA A 159 -9.52 -1.04 -12.18
C ALA A 159 -10.21 -2.15 -11.42
N VAL A 160 -9.45 -3.19 -11.06
CA VAL A 160 -9.97 -4.23 -10.18
C VAL A 160 -9.30 -4.05 -8.83
N LEU A 161 -10.05 -4.11 -7.75
CA LEU A 161 -9.52 -3.96 -6.40
C LEU A 161 -9.79 -5.24 -5.61
N PRO A 162 -8.81 -5.76 -4.88
CA PRO A 162 -8.96 -6.98 -4.09
C PRO A 162 -9.69 -6.78 -2.74
N VAL A 163 -10.54 -5.77 -2.67
CA VAL A 163 -11.42 -5.48 -1.52
C VAL A 163 -12.80 -5.07 -2.06
N PRO A 164 -13.87 -5.13 -1.24
CA PRO A 164 -15.15 -4.53 -1.60
C PRO A 164 -14.97 -3.02 -1.82
N TRP A 165 -15.60 -2.47 -2.85
CA TRP A 165 -15.65 -1.02 -3.01
C TRP A 165 -16.68 -0.42 -2.07
N THR A 166 -16.23 0.43 -1.17
CA THR A 166 -17.05 1.20 -0.25
C THR A 166 -16.96 2.66 -0.65
N ASP A 167 -18.09 3.24 -1.03
CA ASP A 167 -18.12 4.66 -1.39
C ASP A 167 -17.74 5.51 -0.18
N PHE A 168 -17.07 6.63 -0.47
CA PHE A 168 -16.74 7.56 0.59
C PHE A 168 -18.00 8.10 1.25
N SER A 169 -18.04 8.01 2.57
CA SER A 169 -19.02 8.70 3.39
C SER A 169 -18.35 9.23 4.66
N GLY A 170 -18.79 10.39 5.12
CA GLY A 170 -18.33 10.99 6.36
C GLY A 170 -19.52 11.31 7.25
N ARG A 171 -19.43 11.01 8.54
CA ARG A 171 -20.41 11.48 9.54
C ARG A 171 -19.71 12.05 10.76
N LEU A 172 -20.34 13.04 11.37
CA LEU A 172 -19.90 13.54 12.67
C LEU A 172 -20.26 12.51 13.74
N ARG A 173 -19.25 12.00 14.43
CA ARG A 173 -19.37 11.10 15.57
C ARG A 173 -19.22 11.94 16.84
N PRO A 174 -20.23 12.02 17.72
CA PRO A 174 -20.11 12.74 18.98
C PRO A 174 -19.00 12.15 19.86
N LEU A 175 -18.26 13.01 20.56
CA LEU A 175 -17.31 12.61 21.60
C LEU A 175 -17.98 12.64 22.98
N SER A 176 -17.29 12.09 23.98
CA SER A 176 -17.77 12.02 25.37
C SER A 176 -18.06 13.40 25.98
N GLU A 177 -17.33 14.44 25.55
CA GLU A 177 -17.53 15.81 25.98
C GLU A 177 -18.59 16.54 25.14
N PRO A 178 -19.53 17.27 25.77
CA PRO A 178 -20.58 18.00 25.06
C PRO A 178 -20.02 19.01 24.04
N GLY A 179 -20.57 18.98 22.83
CA GLY A 179 -20.22 19.93 21.77
C GLY A 179 -18.99 19.54 20.94
N ARG A 180 -18.33 18.43 21.25
CA ARG A 180 -17.17 17.92 20.50
C ARG A 180 -17.57 16.77 19.59
N SER A 181 -16.95 16.71 18.41
CA SER A 181 -17.20 15.62 17.45
C SER A 181 -15.95 15.24 16.66
N ALA A 182 -15.88 13.99 16.21
CA ALA A 182 -14.88 13.50 15.27
C ALA A 182 -15.50 13.31 13.89
N LEU A 183 -14.70 13.41 12.83
CA LEU A 183 -15.14 12.98 11.50
C LEU A 183 -14.86 11.48 11.36
N GLU A 184 -15.90 10.67 11.45
CA GLU A 184 -15.82 9.25 11.10
C GLU A 184 -15.98 9.11 9.59
N SER A 185 -14.90 8.68 8.93
CA SER A 185 -14.87 8.46 7.49
C SER A 185 -14.90 6.98 7.16
N THR A 186 -15.76 6.59 6.23
CA THR A 186 -15.84 5.25 5.66
C THR A 186 -15.52 5.34 4.17
N GLY A 187 -14.83 4.35 3.62
CA GLY A 187 -14.48 4.28 2.20
C GLY A 187 -13.62 3.07 1.87
N THR A 188 -13.05 3.05 0.67
CA THR A 188 -11.96 2.14 0.31
C THR A 188 -10.62 2.85 0.46
N TRP A 189 -9.64 2.19 1.07
CA TRP A 189 -8.38 2.79 1.50
C TRP A 189 -7.19 1.98 1.05
N LEU A 190 -6.14 2.67 0.63
CA LEU A 190 -4.77 2.14 0.52
C LEU A 190 -4.02 2.54 1.78
N THR A 191 -3.51 1.58 2.54
CA THR A 191 -2.70 1.86 3.72
C THR A 191 -1.23 1.87 3.35
N VAL A 192 -0.51 2.81 3.93
CA VAL A 192 0.92 2.99 3.71
C VAL A 192 1.63 3.29 5.03
N ARG A 193 2.94 3.08 5.02
CA ARG A 193 3.86 3.56 6.06
C ARG A 193 4.76 4.62 5.46
N GLU A 194 4.74 5.80 6.07
CA GLU A 194 5.54 6.95 5.69
C GLU A 194 6.86 6.94 6.43
N TYR A 195 7.95 7.03 5.68
CA TYR A 195 9.30 7.19 6.22
C TYR A 195 9.80 8.58 5.88
N TRP A 196 10.47 9.17 6.86
CA TRP A 196 10.82 10.58 6.85
C TRP A 196 12.33 10.73 6.77
N ALA A 197 12.77 11.80 6.12
CA ALA A 197 14.17 12.17 6.08
C ALA A 197 14.32 13.63 6.51
N ALA A 198 15.49 13.94 7.05
CA ALA A 198 15.89 15.30 7.38
C ALA A 198 17.05 15.71 6.48
N ASP A 199 16.96 16.88 5.86
CA ASP A 199 18.09 17.50 5.18
C ASP A 199 19.08 18.02 6.24
N PRO A 200 20.31 17.49 6.30
CA PRO A 200 21.30 17.91 7.30
C PRO A 200 21.78 19.36 7.11
N ALA A 201 21.66 19.94 5.91
CA ALA A 201 22.11 21.30 5.63
C ALA A 201 21.08 22.35 6.07
N THR A 202 19.78 22.06 5.89
CA THR A 202 18.70 23.02 6.18
C THR A 202 17.89 22.69 7.43
N GLY A 203 17.99 21.45 7.92
CA GLY A 203 17.10 20.92 8.96
C GLY A 203 15.67 20.66 8.49
N ALA A 204 15.39 20.80 7.19
CA ALA A 204 14.06 20.54 6.63
C ALA A 204 13.72 19.05 6.75
N VAL A 205 12.50 18.74 7.19
CA VAL A 205 12.01 17.38 7.37
C VAL A 205 10.86 17.13 6.40
N GLY A 206 10.91 16.00 5.68
CA GLY A 206 9.89 15.64 4.69
C GLY A 206 9.71 14.13 4.58
N VAL A 207 8.61 13.73 3.94
CA VAL A 207 8.39 12.32 3.58
C VAL A 207 9.33 11.96 2.43
N ALA A 208 10.11 10.90 2.62
CA ALA A 208 11.09 10.42 1.66
C ALA A 208 10.69 9.09 1.01
N PHE A 209 9.85 8.28 1.68
CA PHE A 209 9.41 7.00 1.15
C PHE A 209 8.02 6.61 1.64
N HIS A 210 7.22 6.00 0.77
CA HIS A 210 5.96 5.34 1.10
C HIS A 210 6.07 3.83 0.84
N ARG A 211 5.86 3.02 1.88
CA ARG A 211 5.69 1.57 1.74
C ARG A 211 4.21 1.25 1.80
N LEU A 212 3.67 0.59 0.79
CA LEU A 212 2.31 0.05 0.82
C LEU A 212 2.23 -1.05 1.88
N THR A 213 1.21 -1.01 2.73
CA THR A 213 1.02 -1.96 3.83
C THR A 213 -0.28 -2.76 3.70
N GLY A 214 -1.23 -2.32 2.90
CA GLY A 214 -2.48 -3.03 2.70
C GLY A 214 -3.55 -2.27 1.96
N MET A 215 -4.69 -2.95 1.77
CA MET A 215 -5.93 -2.36 1.29
C MET A 215 -7.04 -2.67 2.30
N TYR A 216 -7.97 -1.73 2.45
CA TYR A 216 -9.05 -1.84 3.43
C TYR A 216 -10.35 -1.24 2.88
N ALA A 217 -11.49 -1.78 3.30
CA ALA A 217 -12.81 -1.25 3.01
C ALA A 217 -13.59 -1.08 4.31
N GLY A 218 -14.19 0.10 4.52
CA GLY A 218 -14.88 0.45 5.75
C GLY A 218 -14.34 1.74 6.39
N THR A 219 -14.37 1.82 7.71
CA THR A 219 -13.86 2.96 8.48
C THR A 219 -12.37 3.18 8.22
N LYS A 220 -11.92 4.43 8.23
CA LYS A 220 -10.51 4.79 8.04
C LYS A 220 -9.60 3.92 8.94
N PRO A 221 -8.67 3.13 8.36
CA PRO A 221 -7.95 2.09 9.11
C PRO A 221 -6.70 2.59 9.85
N THR A 222 -6.30 3.85 9.68
CA THR A 222 -5.03 4.35 10.23
C THR A 222 -5.13 5.74 10.83
N GLY A 223 -4.22 5.99 11.78
CA GLY A 223 -3.92 7.27 12.37
C GLY A 223 -4.87 7.64 13.52
N PRO A 224 -4.45 8.59 14.35
CA PRO A 224 -5.34 9.12 15.37
C PRO A 224 -6.53 9.84 14.72
N GLU A 225 -7.67 9.79 15.39
CA GLU A 225 -8.80 10.62 15.05
C GLU A 225 -8.57 12.06 15.53
N PHE A 226 -9.20 13.03 14.87
CA PHE A 226 -9.07 14.44 15.21
C PHE A 226 -10.45 15.06 15.41
N GLU A 227 -10.54 15.97 16.37
CA GLU A 227 -11.73 16.73 16.67
C GLU A 227 -12.04 17.72 15.54
N VAL A 228 -13.30 17.77 15.13
CA VAL A 228 -13.79 18.64 14.06
C VAL A 228 -14.02 20.04 14.62
N GLY A 229 -13.10 20.94 14.30
CA GLY A 229 -13.16 22.34 14.69
C GLY A 229 -11.85 22.81 15.28
N THR A 230 -11.32 22.07 16.26
CA THR A 230 -10.04 22.39 16.90
C THR A 230 -8.87 21.72 16.19
N GLY A 231 -9.09 20.57 15.56
CA GLY A 231 -8.01 19.76 14.99
C GLY A 231 -7.17 19.05 16.06
N ASP A 232 -7.65 19.02 17.31
CA ASP A 232 -6.96 18.33 18.39
C ASP A 232 -7.02 16.82 18.17
N ARG A 233 -5.91 16.14 18.48
CA ARG A 233 -5.84 14.69 18.50
C ARG A 233 -6.82 14.14 19.54
N ILE A 234 -7.63 13.17 19.13
CA ILE A 234 -8.48 12.39 20.01
C ILE A 234 -7.65 11.21 20.49
N GLU A 235 -7.41 11.13 21.80
CA GLU A 235 -6.86 9.94 22.44
C GLU A 235 -8.02 8.98 22.77
N GLU A 236 -7.95 7.74 22.32
CA GLU A 236 -8.89 6.71 22.74
C GLU A 236 -8.57 6.36 24.21
N HIS A 237 -9.56 6.54 25.09
CA HIS A 237 -9.50 6.14 26.51
C HIS A 237 -9.90 4.68 26.69
#